data_AF-F9VWN3-F1
#
_entry.id   AF-F9VWN3-F1
#
_cell.length_a   1.000
_cell.length_b   1.000
_cell.length_c   1.000
_cell.angle_alpha   90.00
_cell.angle_beta   90.00
_cell.angle_gamma   90.00
#
_symmetry.space_group_name_H-M   'P 1'
#
loop_
_entity.id
_entity.type
_entity.pdbx_description
1 polymer ?
#
loop_
_entity_poly.entity_id
_entity_poly.type
_entity_poly.pdbx_seq_one_letter_code
_entity_poly.pdbx_strand_id
1 'polypeptide(L)'
;MANGKTDADLDSASSAPILKIGHIAQMLGVSAARLRLWEDEGLITPTRTESGQRRYSMRDLRHLERVRRLLDSGEVTFAGVRASLGSTGTEDSEDEPVEKDGTSQPDVGARAKLLRQRSGLSLRDVAGRIDMSPSALSAFERGNTSPNIGRLTQIAHAIGVTTNELLGVAPENEQIVVRRNRRKKIVDSSGVVIENLYLSTTALQSQMVTVKPDCGSGHPMTHDGEEFLTVVEGSLEVVLDATEIYVLNAGDSMNFESTRPHSYRNPGTTDARVVWVNTPPTF
;
A
#
# COMPACT_ATOMS: atom_id res chain seq x y z
N MET A 1 -10.99 14.73 -37.08
CA MET A 1 -11.17 15.12 -35.66
C MET A 1 -11.65 13.88 -34.93
N ALA A 2 -11.06 13.32 -33.88
CA ALA A 2 -9.78 13.51 -33.21
C ALA A 2 -9.33 12.10 -32.77
N ASN A 3 -8.08 11.73 -33.05
CA ASN A 3 -7.50 10.44 -32.67
C ASN A 3 -7.28 10.41 -31.15
N GLY A 4 -7.87 9.44 -30.47
CA GLY A 4 -7.57 9.12 -29.08
C GLY A 4 -6.19 8.47 -28.98
N LYS A 5 -5.26 9.14 -28.29
CA LYS A 5 -3.98 8.56 -27.89
C LYS A 5 -4.21 7.49 -26.81
N THR A 6 -3.61 6.33 -26.98
CA THR A 6 -3.68 5.21 -26.04
C THR A 6 -2.74 5.42 -24.85
N ASP A 7 -2.97 4.71 -23.73
CA ASP A 7 -2.18 4.82 -22.48
C ASP A 7 -0.65 4.60 -22.67
N ALA A 8 -0.25 3.93 -23.76
CA ALA A 8 1.16 3.80 -24.17
C ALA A 8 1.81 5.13 -24.61
N ASP A 9 1.02 6.10 -25.09
CA ASP A 9 1.49 7.43 -25.47
C ASP A 9 1.75 8.34 -24.24
N LEU A 10 1.16 8.03 -23.09
CA LEU A 10 1.34 8.79 -21.84
C LEU A 10 2.58 8.31 -21.06
N ASP A 11 2.89 7.02 -21.08
CA ASP A 11 4.13 6.49 -20.47
C ASP A 11 5.37 6.76 -21.35
N SER A 12 5.22 6.80 -22.68
CA SER A 12 6.32 7.21 -23.59
C SER A 12 6.67 8.69 -23.51
N ALA A 13 5.71 9.55 -23.10
CA ALA A 13 5.97 10.97 -22.85
C ALA A 13 6.82 11.23 -21.58
N SER A 14 6.82 10.28 -20.63
CA SER A 14 7.61 10.33 -19.38
C SER A 14 9.09 10.01 -19.61
N SER A 15 9.42 9.21 -20.64
CA SER A 15 10.79 8.84 -21.03
C SER A 15 11.38 9.75 -22.11
N ALA A 16 10.56 10.48 -22.87
CA ALA A 16 11.04 11.38 -23.93
C ALA A 16 11.88 12.54 -23.36
N PRO A 17 13.13 12.73 -23.82
CA PRO A 17 13.99 13.81 -23.34
C PRO A 17 13.57 15.12 -24.05
N ILE A 18 12.63 15.85 -23.45
CA ILE A 18 12.09 17.10 -24.00
C ILE A 18 12.48 18.35 -23.20
N LEU A 19 12.94 18.18 -21.95
CA LEU A 19 13.21 19.30 -21.05
C LEU A 19 14.61 19.88 -21.28
N LYS A 20 14.73 21.20 -21.15
CA LYS A 20 16.02 21.92 -21.21
C LYS A 20 16.65 21.97 -19.82
N ILE A 21 17.99 22.09 -19.76
CA ILE A 21 18.74 22.16 -18.49
C ILE A 21 18.22 23.27 -17.56
N GLY A 22 17.84 24.43 -18.10
CA GLY A 22 17.30 25.54 -17.29
C GLY A 22 15.95 25.21 -16.65
N HIS A 23 15.11 24.42 -17.32
CA HIS A 23 13.82 24.00 -16.79
C HIS A 23 13.99 22.95 -15.69
N ILE A 24 14.88 21.96 -15.91
CA ILE A 24 15.24 20.96 -14.89
C ILE A 24 15.87 21.61 -13.65
N ALA A 25 16.77 22.58 -13.84
CA ALA A 25 17.39 23.34 -12.76
C ALA A 25 16.34 24.04 -11.89
N GLN A 26 15.38 24.71 -12.54
CA GLN A 26 14.26 25.37 -11.87
C GLN A 26 13.38 24.37 -11.10
N MET A 27 13.01 23.24 -11.72
CA MET A 27 12.19 22.22 -11.07
C MET A 27 12.87 21.57 -9.86
N LEU A 28 14.20 21.40 -9.91
CA LEU A 28 14.98 20.83 -8.81
C LEU A 28 15.38 21.83 -7.73
N GLY A 29 15.14 23.13 -7.96
CA GLY A 29 15.61 24.19 -7.07
C GLY A 29 17.14 24.31 -6.99
N VAL A 30 17.87 23.94 -8.05
CA VAL A 30 19.34 24.03 -8.12
C VAL A 30 19.80 24.91 -9.28
N SER A 31 21.05 25.38 -9.26
CA SER A 31 21.59 26.14 -10.38
C SER A 31 21.92 25.22 -11.58
N ALA A 32 21.81 25.75 -12.81
CA ALA A 32 22.23 25.03 -14.01
C ALA A 32 23.73 24.69 -13.99
N ALA A 33 24.56 25.43 -13.25
CA ALA A 33 25.97 25.11 -13.03
C ALA A 33 26.15 23.86 -12.15
N ARG A 34 25.31 23.67 -11.13
CA ARG A 34 25.32 22.46 -10.28
C ARG A 34 24.92 21.21 -11.05
N LEU A 35 23.97 21.32 -11.99
CA LEU A 35 23.62 20.22 -12.89
C LEU A 35 24.76 19.86 -13.86
N ARG A 36 25.48 20.87 -14.39
CA ARG A 36 26.66 20.61 -15.23
C ARG A 36 27.76 19.91 -14.46
N LEU A 37 28.00 20.31 -13.21
CA LEU A 37 28.94 19.60 -12.34
C LEU A 37 28.54 18.14 -12.13
N TRP A 38 27.25 17.85 -11.93
CA TRP A 38 26.76 16.47 -11.79
C TRP A 38 26.90 15.65 -13.08
N GLU A 39 26.77 16.27 -14.24
CA GLU A 39 27.08 15.64 -15.54
C GLU A 39 28.57 15.34 -15.68
N ASP A 40 29.44 16.30 -15.37
CA ASP A 40 30.90 16.16 -15.47
C ASP A 40 31.41 15.07 -14.50
N GLU A 41 30.75 14.93 -13.34
CA GLU A 41 30.98 13.86 -12.37
C GLU A 41 30.30 12.52 -12.73
N GLY A 42 29.61 12.44 -13.87
CA GLY A 42 29.01 11.21 -14.37
C GLY A 42 27.79 10.73 -13.58
N LEU A 43 27.12 11.62 -12.84
CA LEU A 43 25.89 11.29 -12.09
C LEU A 43 24.66 11.24 -12.99
N ILE A 44 24.72 11.85 -14.17
CA ILE A 44 23.71 11.74 -15.21
C ILE A 44 24.33 11.87 -16.60
N THR A 45 23.73 11.23 -17.60
CA THR A 45 24.09 11.41 -19.01
C THR A 45 22.86 11.86 -19.81
N PRO A 46 22.70 13.17 -20.09
CA PRO A 46 21.54 13.65 -20.82
C PRO A 46 21.58 13.24 -22.30
N THR A 47 20.41 13.03 -22.90
CA THR A 47 20.30 12.88 -24.34
C THR A 47 20.68 14.19 -25.04
N ARG A 48 21.36 14.11 -26.18
CA ARG A 48 21.68 15.27 -27.01
C ARG A 48 20.88 15.23 -28.30
N THR A 49 20.32 16.36 -28.71
CA THR A 49 19.71 16.53 -30.03
C THR A 49 20.79 16.52 -31.12
N GLU A 50 20.38 16.39 -32.38
CA GLU A 50 21.29 16.54 -33.54
C GLU A 50 22.03 17.88 -33.53
N SER A 51 21.37 18.94 -33.06
CA SER A 51 21.99 20.27 -32.86
C SER A 51 22.89 20.37 -31.63
N GLY A 52 23.21 19.26 -30.95
CA GLY A 52 24.06 19.18 -29.77
C GLY A 52 23.43 19.70 -28.46
N GLN A 53 22.13 20.03 -28.43
CA GLN A 53 21.49 20.54 -27.22
C GLN A 53 21.13 19.41 -26.26
N ARG A 54 21.44 19.60 -24.98
CA ARG A 54 21.03 18.70 -23.91
C ARG A 54 19.52 18.69 -23.76
N ARG A 55 18.98 17.49 -23.59
CA ARG A 55 17.59 17.24 -23.28
C ARG A 55 17.49 16.20 -22.17
N TYR A 56 16.55 16.44 -21.28
CA TYR A 56 16.29 15.60 -20.12
C TYR A 56 14.84 15.13 -20.17
N SER A 57 14.63 13.90 -19.76
CA SER A 57 13.33 13.26 -19.58
C SER A 57 12.79 13.51 -18.17
N MET A 58 11.55 13.10 -17.92
CA MET A 58 11.02 13.09 -16.55
C MET A 58 11.70 12.02 -15.69
N ARG A 59 12.22 10.95 -16.32
CA ARG A 59 13.07 9.95 -15.67
C ARG A 59 14.39 10.57 -15.18
N ASP A 60 15.00 11.41 -16.01
CA ASP A 60 16.22 12.15 -15.66
C ASP A 60 15.99 13.09 -14.47
N LEU A 61 14.84 13.79 -14.43
CA LEU A 61 14.48 14.63 -13.30
C LEU A 61 14.38 13.83 -11.99
N ARG A 62 13.66 12.70 -11.99
CA ARG A 62 13.53 11.83 -10.81
C ARG A 62 14.88 11.29 -10.34
N HIS A 63 15.75 10.93 -11.28
CA HIS A 63 17.12 10.51 -11.00
C HIS A 63 17.94 11.63 -10.34
N LEU A 64 17.87 12.84 -10.90
CA LEU A 64 18.56 14.02 -10.37
C LEU A 64 18.04 14.46 -8.99
N GLU A 65 16.76 14.25 -8.70
CA GLU A 65 16.19 14.51 -7.36
C GLU A 65 16.77 13.56 -6.32
N ARG A 66 16.99 12.29 -6.67
CA ARG A 66 17.68 11.32 -5.81
C ARG A 66 19.15 11.69 -5.59
N VAL A 67 19.85 12.08 -6.66
CA VAL A 67 21.23 12.63 -6.57
C VAL A 67 21.27 13.83 -5.62
N ARG A 68 20.34 14.77 -5.76
CA ARG A 68 20.25 15.96 -4.91
C ARG A 68 20.11 15.59 -3.43
N ARG A 69 19.14 14.73 -3.09
CA ARG A 69 18.89 14.31 -1.70
C ARG A 69 20.13 13.68 -1.06
N LEU A 70 20.85 12.85 -1.80
CA LEU A 70 22.07 12.19 -1.31
C LEU A 70 23.24 13.16 -1.11
N LEU A 71 23.34 14.20 -1.93
CA LEU A 71 24.40 15.21 -1.79
C LEU A 71 24.09 16.26 -0.72
N ASP A 72 22.81 16.60 -0.55
CA ASP A 72 22.37 17.60 0.42
C ASP A 72 22.46 17.07 1.88
N SER A 73 22.57 15.75 2.09
CA SER A 73 22.87 15.19 3.42
C SER A 73 24.31 15.49 3.89
N GLY A 74 25.23 15.84 2.98
CA GLY A 74 26.62 16.17 3.28
C GLY A 74 27.52 14.97 3.66
N GLU A 75 26.95 13.77 3.78
CA GLU A 75 27.66 12.55 4.21
C GLU A 75 28.22 11.72 3.06
N VAL A 76 27.75 11.97 1.83
CA VAL A 76 28.07 11.14 0.65
C VAL A 76 28.78 11.98 -0.41
N THR A 77 29.95 11.53 -0.86
CA THR A 77 30.70 12.14 -1.98
C THR A 77 30.08 11.76 -3.32
N PHE A 78 30.41 12.48 -4.40
CA PHE A 78 29.96 12.11 -5.76
C PHE A 78 30.28 10.64 -6.12
N ALA A 79 31.43 10.13 -5.69
CA ALA A 79 31.81 8.73 -5.89
C ALA A 79 30.88 7.76 -5.12
N GLY A 80 30.49 8.12 -3.89
CA GLY A 80 29.51 7.38 -3.10
C GLY A 80 28.13 7.38 -3.75
N VAL A 81 27.68 8.53 -4.28
CA VAL A 81 26.40 8.65 -4.99
C VAL A 81 26.38 7.76 -6.25
N ARG A 82 27.46 7.72 -7.03
CA ARG A 82 27.57 6.81 -8.19
C ARG A 82 27.42 5.35 -7.78
N ALA A 83 28.11 4.92 -6.73
CA ALA A 83 28.05 3.55 -6.25
C ALA A 83 26.63 3.16 -5.77
N SER A 84 25.91 4.09 -5.12
CA SER A 84 24.54 3.87 -4.66
C SER A 84 23.48 3.88 -5.77
N LEU A 85 23.80 4.43 -6.95
CA LEU A 85 22.90 4.50 -8.10
C LEU A 85 23.18 3.42 -9.16
N GLY A 86 24.41 2.88 -9.20
CA GLY A 86 24.83 1.85 -10.15
C GLY A 86 24.41 0.41 -9.80
N SER A 87 23.82 0.16 -8.63
CA SER A 87 23.34 -1.18 -8.21
C SER A 87 21.90 -1.51 -8.63
N THR A 88 21.29 -0.69 -9.50
CA THR A 88 19.98 -0.96 -10.11
C THR A 88 20.09 -0.88 -11.63
N GLY A 89 20.44 -2.00 -12.25
CA GLY A 89 20.50 -2.17 -13.70
C GLY A 89 20.36 -3.64 -14.07
N THR A 90 19.12 -4.12 -14.13
CA THR A 90 18.64 -5.29 -14.90
C THR A 90 17.11 -5.35 -14.73
N GLU A 91 16.41 -4.44 -15.41
CA GLU A 91 15.01 -4.66 -15.79
C GLU A 91 15.02 -4.68 -17.32
N ASP A 92 15.12 -5.88 -17.90
CA ASP A 92 14.73 -6.27 -19.26
C ASP A 92 15.10 -7.76 -19.47
N SER A 93 14.21 -8.68 -19.08
CA SER A 93 14.10 -10.03 -19.67
C SER A 93 12.76 -10.67 -19.27
N GLU A 94 11.91 -10.87 -20.27
CA GLU A 94 10.70 -11.69 -20.22
C GLU A 94 11.02 -13.19 -20.07
N ASP A 95 10.05 -13.94 -19.53
CA ASP A 95 9.89 -15.40 -19.52
C ASP A 95 10.97 -16.29 -18.88
N GLU A 96 10.71 -16.72 -17.65
CA GLU A 96 10.75 -18.15 -17.26
C GLU A 96 9.74 -18.44 -16.13
N PRO A 97 9.15 -19.64 -16.10
CA PRO A 97 8.00 -19.95 -15.27
C PRO A 97 8.43 -20.05 -13.81
N VAL A 98 7.84 -19.23 -12.94
CA VAL A 98 8.03 -19.40 -11.50
C VAL A 98 7.30 -20.69 -11.11
N GLU A 99 8.10 -21.75 -10.94
CA GLU A 99 7.73 -22.97 -10.28
C GLU A 99 7.01 -22.65 -8.96
N LYS A 100 5.92 -23.36 -8.74
CA LYS A 100 5.24 -23.42 -7.45
C LYS A 100 6.24 -23.92 -6.42
N ASP A 101 6.74 -23.03 -5.57
CA ASP A 101 7.26 -23.44 -4.29
C ASP A 101 6.42 -22.85 -3.16
N GLY A 102 5.78 -23.77 -2.44
CA GLY A 102 4.92 -23.50 -1.31
C GLY A 102 5.76 -23.01 -0.13
N THR A 103 6.01 -21.71 -0.08
CA THR A 103 6.57 -21.07 1.10
C THR A 103 5.42 -20.54 1.95
N SER A 104 5.14 -21.31 2.99
CA SER A 104 4.37 -20.98 4.19
C SER A 104 4.20 -19.48 4.42
N GLN A 105 2.94 -19.02 4.44
CA GLN A 105 2.60 -17.73 5.05
C GLN A 105 3.35 -17.62 6.39
N PRO A 106 3.97 -16.47 6.73
CA PRO A 106 4.48 -16.27 8.08
C PRO A 106 3.34 -16.62 9.04
N ASP A 107 3.58 -17.58 9.94
CA ASP A 107 2.56 -18.08 10.86
C ASP A 107 1.97 -16.89 11.63
N VAL A 108 0.80 -16.44 11.18
CA VAL A 108 0.13 -15.24 11.69
C VAL A 108 -0.14 -15.39 13.18
N GLY A 109 -0.41 -16.62 13.63
CA GLY A 109 -0.56 -16.96 15.04
C GLY A 109 0.73 -16.75 15.83
N ALA A 110 1.84 -17.30 15.34
CA ALA A 110 3.14 -17.10 15.99
C ALA A 110 3.55 -15.62 16.03
N ARG A 111 3.23 -14.85 14.99
CA ARG A 111 3.49 -13.42 14.93
C ARG A 111 2.61 -12.63 15.90
N ALA A 112 1.32 -12.98 16.01
CA ALA A 112 0.41 -12.42 17.00
C ALA A 112 0.96 -12.59 18.43
N LYS A 113 1.43 -13.79 18.74
CA LYS A 113 2.04 -14.11 20.04
C LYS A 113 3.24 -13.22 20.34
N LEU A 114 4.14 -13.05 19.37
CA LEU A 114 5.32 -12.20 19.51
C LEU A 114 4.95 -10.74 19.76
N LEU A 115 4.03 -10.18 18.97
CA LEU A 115 3.57 -8.79 19.12
C LEU A 115 2.90 -8.58 20.49
N ARG A 116 1.99 -9.48 20.88
CA ARG A 116 1.35 -9.44 22.20
C ARG A 116 2.36 -9.45 23.35
N GLN A 117 3.35 -10.34 23.29
CA GLN A 117 4.40 -10.43 24.31
C GLN A 117 5.27 -9.17 24.37
N ARG A 118 5.60 -8.56 23.22
CA ARG A 118 6.35 -7.30 23.15
C ARG A 118 5.56 -6.12 23.72
N SER A 119 4.24 -6.13 23.57
CA SER A 119 3.35 -5.14 24.20
C SER A 119 3.09 -5.41 25.69
N GLY A 120 3.72 -6.45 26.28
CA GLY A 120 3.56 -6.77 27.71
C GLY A 120 2.18 -7.32 28.10
N LEU A 121 1.36 -7.74 27.13
CA LEU A 121 -0.02 -8.17 27.36
C LEU A 121 -0.09 -9.69 27.59
N SER A 122 -0.89 -10.10 28.57
CA SER A 122 -1.24 -11.51 28.78
C SER A 122 -2.32 -11.97 27.79
N LEU A 123 -2.50 -13.30 27.67
CA LEU A 123 -3.63 -13.85 26.91
C LEU A 123 -4.98 -13.35 27.44
N ARG A 124 -5.12 -13.17 28.76
CA ARG A 124 -6.36 -12.69 29.38
C ARG A 124 -6.63 -11.23 29.02
N ASP A 125 -5.60 -10.40 28.95
CA ASP A 125 -5.74 -8.98 28.62
C ASP A 125 -6.28 -8.78 27.21
N VAL A 126 -5.72 -9.50 26.23
CA VAL A 126 -6.19 -9.41 24.84
C VAL A 126 -7.54 -10.08 24.68
N ALA A 127 -7.71 -11.30 25.19
CA ALA A 127 -8.94 -12.07 25.00
C ALA A 127 -10.15 -11.37 25.65
N GLY A 128 -9.97 -10.76 26.82
CA GLY A 128 -11.00 -9.98 27.50
C GLY A 128 -11.43 -8.70 26.76
N ARG A 129 -10.58 -8.13 25.90
CA ARG A 129 -10.92 -6.94 25.09
C ARG A 129 -11.83 -7.25 23.89
N ILE A 130 -11.86 -8.50 23.42
CA ILE A 130 -12.51 -8.88 22.15
C ILE A 130 -13.54 -10.01 22.30
N ASP A 131 -14.02 -10.23 23.53
CA ASP A 131 -14.95 -11.31 23.88
C ASP A 131 -14.52 -12.67 23.29
N MET A 132 -13.25 -13.02 23.53
CA MET A 132 -12.67 -14.29 23.14
C MET A 132 -12.20 -15.03 24.39
N SER A 133 -12.23 -16.36 24.38
CA SER A 133 -11.63 -17.13 25.48
C SER A 133 -10.09 -17.13 25.37
N PRO A 134 -9.35 -17.12 26.49
CA PRO A 134 -7.89 -17.24 26.46
C PRO A 134 -7.41 -18.52 25.75
N SER A 135 -8.19 -19.60 25.81
CA SER A 135 -7.89 -20.86 25.11
C SER A 135 -8.04 -20.74 23.59
N ALA A 136 -9.06 -20.02 23.10
CA ALA A 136 -9.26 -19.75 21.68
C ALA A 136 -8.13 -18.86 21.12
N LEU A 137 -7.77 -17.77 21.83
CA LEU A 137 -6.64 -16.93 21.45
C LEU A 137 -5.33 -17.73 21.43
N SER A 138 -5.12 -18.60 22.43
CA SER A 138 -3.95 -19.46 22.49
C SER A 138 -3.90 -20.51 21.38
N ALA A 139 -5.05 -21.04 20.93
CA ALA A 139 -5.13 -21.94 19.80
C ALA A 139 -4.76 -21.23 18.49
N PHE A 140 -5.27 -20.01 18.29
CA PHE A 140 -4.86 -19.15 17.19
C PHE A 140 -3.35 -18.87 17.18
N GLU A 141 -2.78 -18.50 18.33
CA GLU A 141 -1.33 -18.23 18.45
C GLU A 141 -0.41 -19.43 18.16
N ARG A 142 -0.98 -20.65 18.12
CA ARG A 142 -0.28 -21.88 17.74
C ARG A 142 -0.52 -22.30 16.29
N GLY A 143 -1.25 -21.50 15.51
CA GLY A 143 -1.62 -21.82 14.13
C GLY A 143 -2.74 -22.89 14.02
N ASN A 144 -3.45 -23.19 15.10
CA ASN A 144 -4.50 -24.22 15.10
C ASN A 144 -5.84 -23.70 14.53
N THR A 145 -5.98 -22.41 14.29
CA THR A 145 -7.16 -21.79 13.71
C THR A 145 -6.79 -20.68 12.73
N SER A 146 -7.59 -20.52 11.68
CA SER A 146 -7.47 -19.43 10.69
C SER A 146 -8.70 -18.52 10.82
N PRO A 147 -8.64 -17.46 11.65
CA PRO A 147 -9.75 -16.55 11.85
C PRO A 147 -10.01 -15.71 10.60
N ASN A 148 -11.26 -15.24 10.48
CA ASN A 148 -11.63 -14.29 9.44
C ASN A 148 -11.02 -12.90 9.68
N ILE A 149 -11.17 -12.03 8.69
CA ILE A 149 -10.55 -10.72 8.64
C ILE A 149 -11.00 -9.82 9.80
N GLY A 150 -12.29 -9.83 10.13
CA GLY A 150 -12.81 -9.06 11.26
C GLY A 150 -12.22 -9.51 12.59
N ARG A 151 -12.04 -10.82 12.80
CA ARG A 151 -11.37 -11.36 13.99
C ARG A 151 -9.88 -11.04 14.02
N LEU A 152 -9.19 -11.08 12.88
CA LEU A 152 -7.79 -10.66 12.78
C LEU A 152 -7.64 -9.18 13.15
N THR A 153 -8.52 -8.31 12.67
CA THR A 153 -8.49 -6.88 13.00
C THR A 153 -8.79 -6.63 14.47
N GLN A 154 -9.78 -7.31 15.05
CA GLN A 154 -10.03 -7.24 16.49
C GLN A 154 -8.79 -7.64 17.30
N ILE A 155 -8.11 -8.73 16.93
CA ILE A 155 -6.88 -9.18 17.62
C ILE A 155 -5.76 -8.14 17.46
N ALA A 156 -5.52 -7.63 16.25
CA ALA A 156 -4.50 -6.62 15.98
C ALA A 156 -4.74 -5.36 16.83
N HIS A 157 -5.97 -4.84 16.80
CA HIS A 157 -6.35 -3.64 17.53
C HIS A 157 -6.25 -3.85 19.06
N ALA A 158 -6.67 -5.01 19.56
CA ALA A 158 -6.54 -5.34 20.98
C ALA A 158 -5.09 -5.45 21.47
N ILE A 159 -4.14 -5.79 20.58
CA ILE A 159 -2.69 -5.77 20.84
C ILE A 159 -2.09 -4.36 20.70
N GLY A 160 -2.75 -3.47 19.96
CA GLY A 160 -2.30 -2.11 19.66
C GLY A 160 -1.43 -2.01 18.41
N VAL A 161 -1.65 -2.86 17.42
CA VAL A 161 -0.94 -2.90 16.13
C VAL A 161 -1.94 -2.90 14.97
N THR A 162 -1.45 -2.62 13.76
CA THR A 162 -2.30 -2.70 12.56
C THR A 162 -2.48 -4.15 12.08
N THR A 163 -3.51 -4.41 11.28
CA THR A 163 -3.72 -5.77 10.69
C THR A 163 -2.58 -6.16 9.73
N ASN A 164 -1.99 -5.21 9.01
CA ASN A 164 -0.80 -5.35 8.17
C ASN A 164 0.41 -5.72 9.02
N GLU A 165 0.60 -5.00 10.13
CA GLU A 165 1.60 -5.31 11.13
C GLU A 165 1.37 -6.63 11.83
N LEU A 166 0.17 -7.21 11.82
CA LEU A 166 -0.09 -8.59 12.28
C LEU A 166 0.21 -9.63 11.19
N LEU A 167 -0.11 -9.31 9.93
CA LEU A 167 0.02 -10.20 8.77
C LEU A 167 1.40 -10.24 8.10
N GLY A 168 2.29 -9.33 8.43
CA GLY A 168 3.68 -9.31 7.96
C GLY A 168 3.88 -8.39 6.78
N VAL A 169 2.90 -7.52 6.53
CA VAL A 169 2.88 -6.60 5.41
C VAL A 169 3.67 -5.36 5.82
N ALA A 170 4.99 -5.38 5.61
CA ALA A 170 5.82 -4.21 5.83
C ALA A 170 5.62 -3.17 4.71
N PRO A 171 5.67 -1.85 4.99
CA PRO A 171 5.74 -0.85 3.94
C PRO A 171 6.99 -1.02 3.09
N GLU A 172 6.87 -0.81 1.79
CA GLU A 172 7.98 -0.86 0.83
C GLU A 172 8.18 0.50 0.18
N ASN A 173 9.23 1.21 0.59
CA ASN A 173 9.75 2.43 -0.04
C ASN A 173 8.75 3.60 -0.22
N GLU A 174 9.27 4.81 -0.48
CA GLU A 174 8.50 6.04 -0.75
C GLU A 174 7.85 6.03 -2.15
N GLN A 175 7.21 4.93 -2.56
CA GLN A 175 6.52 4.87 -3.85
C GLN A 175 5.13 5.51 -3.75
N ILE A 176 4.99 6.68 -4.36
CA ILE A 176 3.74 7.45 -4.38
C ILE A 176 2.66 6.77 -5.24
N VAL A 177 3.05 6.05 -6.29
CA VAL A 177 2.12 5.39 -7.22
C VAL A 177 2.11 3.88 -6.98
N VAL A 178 0.94 3.34 -6.62
CA VAL A 178 0.73 1.89 -6.51
C VAL A 178 -0.03 1.39 -7.74
N ARG A 179 0.70 0.68 -8.62
CA ARG A 179 0.10 0.02 -9.77
C ARG A 179 -0.74 -1.20 -9.33
N ARG A 180 -1.85 -1.47 -10.01
CA ARG A 180 -2.81 -2.54 -9.64
C ARG A 180 -2.13 -3.90 -9.45
N ASN A 181 -1.20 -4.26 -10.33
CA ASN A 181 -0.45 -5.52 -10.28
C ASN A 181 0.60 -5.59 -9.16
N ARG A 182 0.91 -4.46 -8.49
CA ARG A 182 1.88 -4.36 -7.39
C ARG A 182 1.22 -4.15 -6.02
N ARG A 183 -0.12 -4.14 -5.95
CA ARG A 183 -0.83 -3.99 -4.69
C ARG A 183 -0.58 -5.19 -3.80
N LYS A 184 -0.18 -4.95 -2.55
CA LYS A 184 -0.13 -6.00 -1.54
C LYS A 184 -1.54 -6.48 -1.25
N LYS A 185 -1.74 -7.81 -1.32
CA LYS A 185 -3.05 -8.43 -1.15
C LYS A 185 -3.08 -9.25 0.13
N ILE A 186 -4.14 -9.05 0.89
CA ILE A 186 -4.53 -9.89 2.01
C ILE A 186 -5.77 -10.64 1.56
N VAL A 187 -5.69 -11.97 1.59
CA VAL A 187 -6.82 -12.83 1.23
C VAL A 187 -7.26 -13.53 2.50
N ASP A 188 -8.48 -13.23 2.92
CA ASP A 188 -9.15 -13.99 3.95
C ASP A 188 -9.81 -15.24 3.35
N SER A 189 -9.64 -16.36 4.04
CA SER A 189 -10.40 -17.60 3.86
C SER A 189 -11.92 -17.41 3.78
N SER A 190 -12.47 -16.35 4.36
CA SER A 190 -13.91 -16.07 4.36
C SER A 190 -14.44 -15.47 3.04
N GLY A 191 -13.58 -15.20 2.05
CA GLY A 191 -13.99 -14.62 0.77
C GLY A 191 -13.87 -13.10 0.69
N VAL A 192 -13.18 -12.46 1.65
CA VAL A 192 -12.80 -11.05 1.61
C VAL A 192 -11.36 -10.92 1.09
N VAL A 193 -11.16 -10.06 0.11
CA VAL A 193 -9.82 -9.72 -0.43
C VAL A 193 -9.56 -8.24 -0.23
N ILE A 194 -8.47 -7.90 0.43
CA ILE A 194 -8.07 -6.52 0.70
C ILE A 194 -6.78 -6.24 -0.07
N GLU A 195 -6.81 -5.25 -0.95
CA GLU A 195 -5.63 -4.77 -1.67
C GLU A 195 -5.25 -3.37 -1.17
N ASN A 196 -4.03 -3.21 -0.65
CA ASN A 196 -3.55 -1.89 -0.25
C ASN A 196 -3.33 -1.00 -1.49
N LEU A 197 -3.88 0.23 -1.45
CA LEU A 197 -3.71 1.26 -2.48
C LEU A 197 -2.51 2.17 -2.19
N TYR A 198 -1.70 1.81 -1.18
CA TYR A 198 -0.48 2.47 -0.74
C TYR A 198 0.62 1.44 -0.52
N LEU A 199 1.88 1.88 -0.60
CA LEU A 199 3.08 1.07 -0.30
C LEU A 199 3.93 1.69 0.81
N SER A 200 3.75 2.98 1.09
CA SER A 200 4.46 3.73 2.13
C SER A 200 3.58 3.93 3.36
N THR A 201 4.19 4.27 4.50
CA THR A 201 3.45 4.78 5.66
C THR A 201 2.67 6.03 5.26
N THR A 202 1.40 6.10 5.64
CA THR A 202 0.47 7.18 5.30
C THR A 202 -0.51 7.36 6.46
N ALA A 203 -1.00 8.59 6.67
CA ALA A 203 -2.07 8.85 7.64
C ALA A 203 -3.41 8.23 7.20
N LEU A 204 -3.65 8.21 5.88
CA LEU A 204 -4.81 7.58 5.29
C LEU A 204 -4.47 6.15 4.90
N GLN A 205 -5.21 5.21 5.42
CA GLN A 205 -5.15 3.84 4.97
C GLN A 205 -6.17 3.62 3.87
N SER A 206 -5.71 3.58 2.62
CA SER A 206 -6.59 3.42 1.45
C SER A 206 -6.52 2.01 0.88
N GLN A 207 -7.65 1.35 0.75
CA GLN A 207 -7.76 -0.05 0.35
C GLN A 207 -8.83 -0.27 -0.71
N MET A 208 -8.62 -1.27 -1.56
CA MET A 208 -9.67 -1.86 -2.40
C MET A 208 -10.09 -3.16 -1.73
N VAL A 209 -11.31 -3.19 -1.21
CA VAL A 209 -11.91 -4.36 -0.55
C VAL A 209 -12.86 -5.02 -1.52
N THR A 210 -12.64 -6.30 -1.81
CA THR A 210 -13.54 -7.15 -2.60
C THR A 210 -14.20 -8.15 -1.66
N VAL A 211 -15.53 -8.17 -1.64
CA VAL A 211 -16.35 -9.02 -0.77
C VAL A 211 -17.20 -9.93 -1.65
N LYS A 212 -16.98 -11.24 -1.59
CA LYS A 212 -17.80 -12.22 -2.30
C LYS A 212 -19.24 -12.28 -1.77
N PRO A 213 -20.22 -12.77 -2.55
CA PRO A 213 -21.59 -13.01 -2.09
C PRO A 213 -21.65 -13.74 -0.75
N ASP A 214 -22.51 -13.27 0.15
CA ASP A 214 -22.71 -13.79 1.52
C ASP A 214 -21.47 -13.71 2.45
N CYS A 215 -20.36 -13.14 1.97
CA CYS A 215 -19.15 -12.92 2.76
C CYS A 215 -19.14 -11.52 3.39
N GLY A 216 -18.23 -11.28 4.33
CA GLY A 216 -18.14 -10.02 5.05
C GLY A 216 -17.13 -10.04 6.19
N SER A 217 -17.19 -9.04 7.08
CA SER A 217 -16.34 -9.00 8.28
C SER A 217 -16.64 -10.14 9.27
N GLY A 218 -17.86 -10.67 9.24
CA GLY A 218 -18.38 -11.75 10.08
C GLY A 218 -18.60 -11.39 11.56
N HIS A 219 -17.80 -10.49 12.12
CA HIS A 219 -17.98 -9.94 13.47
C HIS A 219 -17.98 -8.41 13.44
N PRO A 220 -18.67 -7.75 14.39
CA PRO A 220 -18.55 -6.30 14.58
C PRO A 220 -17.11 -5.90 14.94
N MET A 221 -16.66 -4.80 14.36
CA MET A 221 -15.35 -4.22 14.55
C MET A 221 -15.49 -2.84 15.20
N THR A 222 -14.50 -2.46 16.00
CA THR A 222 -14.43 -1.14 16.64
C THR A 222 -12.97 -0.74 16.76
N HIS A 223 -12.65 0.46 16.29
CA HIS A 223 -11.33 1.04 16.44
C HIS A 223 -11.35 2.55 16.42
N ASP A 224 -10.23 3.17 16.78
CA ASP A 224 -10.11 4.62 16.74
C ASP A 224 -10.16 5.13 15.30
N GLY A 225 -10.74 6.32 15.11
CA GLY A 225 -10.72 7.02 13.84
C GLY A 225 -12.07 7.26 13.18
N GLU A 226 -11.99 7.52 11.88
CA GLU A 226 -13.11 7.66 10.98
C GLU A 226 -12.90 6.79 9.75
N GLU A 227 -14.02 6.35 9.17
CA GLU A 227 -14.06 5.60 7.92
C GLU A 227 -14.79 6.38 6.85
N PHE A 228 -14.30 6.23 5.62
CA PHE A 228 -14.97 6.62 4.40
C PHE A 228 -14.93 5.45 3.44
N LEU A 229 -16.04 5.17 2.77
CA LEU A 229 -16.08 4.17 1.72
C LEU A 229 -16.90 4.61 0.53
N THR A 230 -16.62 4.01 -0.62
CA THR A 230 -17.40 4.14 -1.85
C THR A 230 -17.50 2.80 -2.54
N VAL A 231 -18.72 2.38 -2.86
CA VAL A 231 -18.96 1.13 -3.61
C VAL A 231 -18.69 1.40 -5.08
N VAL A 232 -17.72 0.68 -5.65
CA VAL A 232 -17.33 0.76 -7.06
C VAL A 232 -18.18 -0.19 -7.91
N GLU A 233 -18.40 -1.40 -7.41
CA GLU A 233 -19.19 -2.45 -8.08
C GLU A 233 -19.99 -3.25 -7.04
N GLY A 234 -21.15 -3.77 -7.43
CA GLY A 234 -22.02 -4.59 -6.57
C GLY A 234 -22.77 -3.78 -5.50
N SER A 235 -23.05 -4.44 -4.38
CA SER A 235 -23.75 -3.86 -3.23
C SER A 235 -23.07 -4.26 -1.93
N LEU A 236 -23.03 -3.36 -0.95
CA LEU A 236 -22.48 -3.59 0.37
C LEU A 236 -23.54 -3.24 1.42
N GLU A 237 -23.81 -4.15 2.34
CA GLU A 237 -24.57 -3.83 3.55
C GLU A 237 -23.62 -3.53 4.70
N VAL A 238 -23.80 -2.38 5.34
CA VAL A 238 -23.09 -1.95 6.54
C VAL A 238 -24.08 -1.88 7.70
N VAL A 239 -23.73 -2.53 8.80
CA VAL A 239 -24.51 -2.49 10.05
C VAL A 239 -23.74 -1.69 11.09
N LEU A 240 -24.33 -0.63 11.63
CA LEU A 240 -23.79 0.17 12.73
C LEU A 240 -24.61 -0.04 14.01
N ASP A 241 -23.93 -0.09 15.16
CA ASP A 241 -24.53 -0.20 16.49
C ASP A 241 -25.58 -1.33 16.61
N ALA A 242 -25.35 -2.41 15.86
CA ALA A 242 -26.20 -3.59 15.73
C ALA A 242 -27.63 -3.38 15.20
N THR A 243 -28.06 -2.13 14.98
CA THR A 243 -29.48 -1.80 14.72
C THR A 243 -29.67 -0.97 13.45
N GLU A 244 -28.69 -0.16 13.09
CA GLU A 244 -28.75 0.65 11.87
C GLU A 244 -28.19 -0.13 10.70
N ILE A 245 -29.01 -0.40 9.69
CA ILE A 245 -28.64 -1.20 8.53
C ILE A 245 -28.71 -0.30 7.29
N TYR A 246 -27.58 -0.19 6.59
CA TYR A 246 -27.43 0.61 5.38
C TYR A 246 -27.03 -0.30 4.22
N VAL A 247 -27.84 -0.35 3.16
CA VAL A 247 -27.48 -1.03 1.91
C VAL A 247 -27.04 0.00 0.90
N LEU A 248 -25.78 -0.10 0.48
CA LEU A 248 -25.10 0.78 -0.46
C LEU A 248 -24.93 0.05 -1.80
N ASN A 249 -25.21 0.74 -2.89
CA ASN A 249 -25.02 0.22 -4.25
C ASN A 249 -23.86 0.93 -4.94
N ALA A 250 -23.44 0.43 -6.09
CA ALA A 250 -22.39 1.06 -6.91
C ALA A 250 -22.66 2.57 -7.11
N GLY A 251 -21.67 3.39 -6.73
CA GLY A 251 -21.73 4.85 -6.75
C GLY A 251 -22.05 5.49 -5.39
N ASP A 252 -22.62 4.74 -4.44
CA ASP A 252 -22.93 5.25 -3.10
C ASP A 252 -21.65 5.33 -2.24
N SER A 253 -21.63 6.33 -1.37
CA SER A 253 -20.56 6.56 -0.40
C SER A 253 -21.11 6.66 1.01
N MET A 254 -20.30 6.32 2.00
CA MET A 254 -20.64 6.42 3.41
C MET A 254 -19.43 6.86 4.22
N ASN A 255 -19.66 7.65 5.27
CA ASN A 255 -18.66 7.96 6.28
C ASN A 255 -19.24 7.80 7.69
N PHE A 256 -18.43 7.34 8.64
CA PHE A 256 -18.83 7.18 10.03
C PHE A 256 -17.61 7.12 10.97
N GLU A 257 -17.82 7.38 12.26
CA GLU A 257 -16.78 7.19 13.28
C GLU A 257 -16.50 5.70 13.48
N SER A 258 -15.23 5.30 13.38
CA SER A 258 -14.80 3.89 13.52
C SER A 258 -15.04 3.32 14.92
N THR A 259 -15.27 4.20 15.90
CA THR A 259 -15.60 3.87 17.28
C THR A 259 -17.01 3.30 17.43
N ARG A 260 -17.88 3.50 16.43
CA ARG A 260 -19.17 2.82 16.35
C ARG A 260 -18.95 1.36 15.96
N PRO A 261 -19.40 0.38 16.76
CA PRO A 261 -19.38 -1.03 16.37
C PRO A 261 -20.01 -1.23 15.00
N HIS A 262 -19.21 -1.72 14.04
CA HIS A 262 -19.64 -1.82 12.65
C HIS A 262 -19.31 -3.20 12.07
N SER A 263 -20.18 -3.71 11.20
CA SER A 263 -19.90 -4.90 10.40
C SER A 263 -20.36 -4.66 8.97
N TYR A 264 -19.83 -5.43 8.03
CA TYR A 264 -20.24 -5.36 6.64
C TYR A 264 -20.42 -6.76 6.06
N ARG A 265 -21.31 -6.87 5.07
CA ARG A 265 -21.43 -8.05 4.21
C ARG A 265 -21.83 -7.66 2.81
N ASN A 266 -21.63 -8.56 1.86
CA ASN A 266 -22.20 -8.45 0.53
C ASN A 266 -23.55 -9.20 0.48
N PRO A 267 -24.70 -8.49 0.39
CA PRO A 267 -26.02 -9.12 0.28
C PRO A 267 -26.38 -9.54 -1.16
N GLY A 268 -25.55 -9.22 -2.15
CA GLY A 268 -25.80 -9.46 -3.56
C GLY A 268 -25.30 -10.82 -4.05
N THR A 269 -25.49 -11.06 -5.35
CA THR A 269 -25.10 -12.32 -6.03
C THR A 269 -23.80 -12.20 -6.83
N THR A 270 -23.20 -11.01 -6.89
CA THR A 270 -21.90 -10.74 -7.53
C THR A 270 -20.94 -10.13 -6.53
N ASP A 271 -19.65 -10.18 -6.79
CA ASP A 271 -18.64 -9.53 -5.96
C ASP A 271 -18.95 -8.03 -5.76
N ALA A 272 -18.81 -7.57 -4.52
CA ALA A 272 -18.83 -6.15 -4.19
C ALA A 272 -17.40 -5.64 -4.13
N ARG A 273 -17.10 -4.52 -4.81
CA ARG A 273 -15.79 -3.87 -4.79
C ARG A 273 -15.92 -2.48 -4.21
N VAL A 274 -15.14 -2.19 -3.19
CA VAL A 274 -15.29 -1.00 -2.35
C VAL A 274 -13.93 -0.33 -2.20
N VAL A 275 -13.85 0.97 -2.49
CA VAL A 275 -12.73 1.78 -2.01
C VAL A 275 -13.02 2.12 -0.56
N TRP A 276 -12.16 1.67 0.35
CA TRP A 276 -12.29 1.88 1.78
C TRP A 276 -11.10 2.69 2.27
N VAL A 277 -11.36 3.74 3.02
CA VAL A 277 -10.35 4.63 3.58
C VAL A 277 -10.62 4.82 5.06
N ASN A 278 -9.60 4.67 5.90
CA ASN A 278 -9.70 4.98 7.31
C ASN A 278 -8.48 5.78 7.82
N THR A 279 -8.68 6.52 8.89
CA THR A 279 -7.62 7.25 9.60
C THR A 279 -7.93 7.30 11.11
N PRO A 280 -6.95 7.03 12.00
CA PRO A 280 -5.59 6.58 11.68
C PRO A 280 -5.57 5.17 11.07
N PRO A 281 -4.43 4.70 10.53
CA PRO A 281 -4.31 3.34 10.01
C PRO A 281 -4.57 2.30 11.10
N THR A 282 -5.53 1.40 10.86
CA THR A 282 -5.93 0.32 11.79
C THR A 282 -5.77 -1.08 11.16
N PHE A 283 -5.71 -1.14 9.84
CA PHE A 283 -5.58 -2.31 8.99
C PHE A 283 -4.16 -2.60 8.51
#